data_AF-A0A1Q8J2Q8-F1
#
_entry.id   AF-A0A1Q8J2Q8-F1
#
_cell.length_a   1.000
_cell.length_b   1.000
_cell.length_c   1.000
_cell.angle_alpha   90.00
_cell.angle_beta   90.00
_cell.angle_gamma   90.00
#
_symmetry.space_group_name_H-M   'P 1'
#
loop_
_entity.id
_entity.type
_entity.pdbx_description
1 polymer ?
#
loop_
_entity_poly.entity_id
_entity_poly.type
_entity_poly.pdbx_seq_one_letter_code
_entity_poly.pdbx_strand_id
1 'polypeptide(L)' 'MFDRAQSTIANVDPELWKVIEQENRRQEEHIELIASENYTSPAVMAA' A
#
# COMPACT_ATOMS: atom_id res chain seq x y z
N MET A 1 3.69 -6.13 -20.61
CA MET A 1 3.28 -6.80 -19.35
C MET A 1 4.38 -6.83 -18.30
N PHE A 2 5.68 -6.91 -18.65
CA PHE A 2 6.77 -6.98 -17.65
C PHE A 2 7.67 -5.74 -17.63
N ASP A 3 7.29 -4.69 -18.36
CA ASP A 3 7.95 -3.40 -18.26
C ASP A 3 7.52 -2.71 -16.96
N ARG A 4 8.48 -2.33 -16.11
CA ARG A 4 8.18 -1.77 -14.77
C ARG A 4 7.54 -0.39 -14.83
N ALA A 5 7.79 0.39 -15.88
CA ALA A 5 7.20 1.72 -16.01
C ALA A 5 5.73 1.64 -16.41
N GLN A 6 5.35 0.63 -17.20
CA GLN A 6 3.97 0.45 -17.66
C GLN A 6 3.15 -0.46 -16.74
N SER A 7 3.76 -1.47 -16.13
CA SER A 7 3.06 -2.54 -15.39
C SER A 7 2.94 -2.20 -13.90
N THR A 8 2.55 -0.97 -13.60
CA THR A 8 2.22 -0.52 -12.25
C THR A 8 0.81 -0.96 -11.88
N ILE A 9 0.52 -1.08 -10.58
CA ILE A 9 -0.83 -1.43 -10.10
C ILE A 9 -1.84 -0.39 -10.60
N ALA A 10 -1.50 0.90 -10.56
CA ALA A 10 -2.34 1.98 -11.07
C ALA A 10 -2.76 1.82 -12.54
N ASN A 11 -1.89 1.25 -13.40
CA ASN A 11 -2.16 1.09 -14.82
C ASN A 11 -2.84 -0.25 -15.15
N VAL A 12 -2.48 -1.31 -14.42
CA VAL A 12 -2.97 -2.67 -14.67
C VAL A 12 -4.31 -2.92 -13.96
N ASP A 13 -4.49 -2.36 -12.77
CA ASP A 13 -5.69 -2.49 -11.94
C ASP A 13 -5.96 -1.18 -11.15
N PRO A 14 -6.61 -0.20 -11.78
CA PRO A 14 -6.91 1.09 -11.16
C PRO A 14 -7.85 0.98 -9.95
N GLU A 15 -8.72 -0.04 -9.92
CA GLU A 15 -9.67 -0.24 -8.81
C GLU A 15 -8.92 -0.71 -7.56
N LEU A 16 -8.03 -1.69 -7.71
CA LEU A 16 -7.17 -2.15 -6.61
C LEU A 16 -6.24 -1.04 -6.11
N TRP A 17 -5.64 -0.29 -7.02
CA TRP A 17 -4.78 0.85 -6.67
C TRP A 17 -5.51 1.85 -5.77
N LYS A 18 -6.74 2.22 -6.13
CA LYS A 18 -7.56 3.15 -5.36
C LYS A 18 -7.84 2.65 -3.94
N VAL A 19 -8.05 1.35 -3.75
CA VAL A 19 -8.27 0.75 -2.43
C VAL A 19 -6.97 0.74 -1.61
N ILE A 20 -5.82 0.46 -2.22
CA ILE A 20 -4.51 0.56 -1.56
C ILE A 20 -4.24 1.99 -1.07
N GLU A 21 -4.50 2.99 -1.91
CA GLU A 21 -4.35 4.40 -1.50
C GLU A 21 -5.28 4.79 -0.35
N GLN A 22 -6.52 4.27 -0.35
CA GLN A 22 -7.45 4.51 0.76
C GLN A 22 -6.98 3.86 2.07
N GLU A 23 -6.40 2.66 2.01
CA GLU A 23 -5.86 1.98 3.20
C GLU A 23 -4.61 2.68 3.73
N ASN A 24 -3.70 3.11 2.85
CA ASN A 24 -2.53 3.90 3.25
C ASN A 24 -2.96 5.15 4.02
N ARG A 25 -3.96 5.88 3.50
CA ARG A 25 -4.53 7.04 4.18
C ARG A 25 -5.22 6.67 5.49
N ARG A 26 -5.98 5.57 5.53
CA ARG A 26 -6.64 5.09 6.76
C ARG A 26 -5.61 4.84 7.86
N GLN A 27 -4.48 4.22 7.55
CA GLN A 27 -3.41 3.99 8.51
C GLN A 27 -2.80 5.29 9.05
N GLU A 28 -2.65 6.31 8.21
CA GLU A 28 -2.10 7.62 8.64
C GLU A 28 -3.10 8.46 9.45
N GLU A 29 -4.39 8.41 9.11
CA GLU A 29 -5.42 9.24 9.72
C GLU A 29 -5.98 8.68 11.05
N HIS A 30 -5.63 7.44 11.41
CA HIS A 30 -6.07 6.81 12.65
C HIS A 30 -4.92 6.58 13.63
N ILE A 31 -5.17 6.85 14.90
CA ILE A 31 -4.27 6.41 15.98
C ILE A 31 -4.49 4.92 16.17
N GLU A 32 -3.50 4.12 15.79
CA GLU A 32 -3.53 2.68 15.97
C GLU A 32 -3.20 2.31 17.42
N LEU A 33 -4.13 1.63 18.10
CA LEU A 33 -4.05 1.23 19.51
C LEU A 33 -4.21 -0.28 19.71
N ILE A 34 -4.39 -1.04 18.64
CA ILE A 34 -4.46 -2.49 18.68
C ILE A 34 -3.06 -3.02 19.01
N ALA A 35 -2.95 -3.71 20.15
CA ALA A 35 -1.66 -4.14 20.69
C ALA A 35 -0.85 -5.10 19.78
N SER A 36 -1.51 -5.76 18.84
CA SER A 36 -0.88 -6.66 17.86
C SER A 36 -0.46 -5.98 16.56
N GLU A 37 -0.87 -4.74 16.32
CA GLU A 37 -0.62 -4.04 15.06
C GLU A 37 0.58 -3.10 15.16
N ASN A 38 1.31 -2.94 14.05
CA ASN A 38 2.49 -2.09 13.95
C ASN A 38 2.77 -1.73 12.49
N TYR A 39 3.55 -0.67 12.27
CA TYR A 39 4.03 -0.26 10.96
C TYR A 39 5.41 -0.82 10.71
N THR A 40 5.55 -1.66 9.67
CA THR A 40 6.86 -2.20 9.30
C THR A 40 7.66 -1.20 8.47
N SER A 41 8.99 -1.38 8.46
CA SER A 41 9.87 -0.51 7.67
C SER A 41 9.70 -0.71 6.16
N PRO A 42 9.96 0.32 5.32
CA PRO A 42 9.96 0.16 3.87
C PRO A 42 10.92 -0.90 3.34
N ALA A 43 12.05 -1.12 4.03
CA ALA A 43 12.99 -2.18 3.68
C ALA A 43 12.38 -3.57 3.80
N VAL A 44 11.49 -3.79 4.78
CA VAL A 44 10.76 -5.06 4.94
C VAL A 44 9.69 -5.22 3.87
N MET A 45 9.05 -4.14 3.40
CA MET A 45 8.06 -4.21 2.33
C MET A 45 8.66 -4.51 0.95
N ALA A 46 9.93 -4.15 0.74
CA ALA A 46 10.62 -4.28 -0.55
C ALA A 46 11.45 -5.58 -0.69
N ALA A 47 11.64 -6.33 0.39
CA ALA A 47 12.44 -7.57 0.44
C ALA A 47 11.57 -8.81 0.14
#